data_AF-A0A660U3L3-F1
#
_entry.id   AF-A0A660U3L3-F1
#
_cell.length_a   1.000
_cell.length_b   1.000
_cell.length_c   1.000
_cell.angle_alpha   90.00
_cell.angle_beta   90.00
_cell.angle_gamma   90.00
#
_symmetry.space_group_name_H-M   'P 1'
#
loop_
_entity.id
_entity.type
_entity.pdbx_description
1 polymer ?
#
loop_
_entity_poly.entity_id
_entity_poly.type
_entity_poly.pdbx_seq_one_letter_code
_entity_poly.pdbx_strand_id
1 'polypeptide(L)'
;GKVMKKVLLIFILIGSVFLVSPAFSADFYHDGIYKDVGDLYNLNVYVQTYWNGGTILLYTFDTYYMYPFFGYIDSTEYYMGDTINPIDYPDLACDFDFTTNTIYMYYWDGSSWVLYDWYDCYLFEPI
;
A
#
# COMPACT_ATOMS: atom_id res chain seq x y z
N GLY A 1 -41.90 32.16 14.22
CA GLY A 1 -42.40 30.89 13.65
C GLY A 1 -41.64 29.70 14.21
N LYS A 2 -42.29 28.86 15.05
CA LYS A 2 -41.70 27.62 15.58
C LYS A 2 -41.28 26.62 14.49
N VAL A 3 -41.94 26.69 13.33
CA VAL A 3 -41.67 25.85 12.15
C VAL A 3 -40.32 26.19 11.51
N MET A 4 -39.99 27.48 11.33
CA MET A 4 -38.71 27.92 10.77
C MET A 4 -37.49 27.45 11.57
N LYS A 5 -37.58 27.43 12.91
CA LYS A 5 -36.48 26.98 13.78
C LYS A 5 -36.20 25.48 13.65
N LYS A 6 -37.24 24.66 13.42
CA LYS A 6 -37.11 23.21 13.21
C LYS A 6 -36.52 22.87 11.84
N VAL A 7 -36.94 23.60 10.80
CA VAL A 7 -36.40 23.44 9.44
C VAL A 7 -34.91 23.82 9.40
N LEU A 8 -34.53 24.94 10.02
CA LEU A 8 -33.13 25.36 10.09
C LEU A 8 -32.23 24.35 10.82
N LEU A 9 -32.73 23.73 11.90
CA LEU A 9 -31.98 22.70 12.64
C LEU A 9 -31.72 21.45 11.79
N ILE A 10 -32.69 21.04 10.97
CA ILE A 10 -32.55 19.88 10.08
C ILE A 10 -31.50 20.15 8.99
N PHE A 11 -31.46 21.36 8.43
CA PHE A 11 -30.42 21.74 7.46
C PHE A 11 -29.01 21.76 8.07
N ILE A 12 -28.86 22.21 9.32
CA ILE A 12 -27.57 22.18 10.02
C ILE A 12 -27.14 20.74 10.30
N LEU A 13 -28.06 19.86 10.71
CA LEU A 13 -27.75 18.46 11.01
C LEU A 13 -27.32 17.69 9.74
N ILE A 14 -28.03 17.87 8.63
CA ILE A 14 -27.69 17.25 7.34
C ILE A 14 -26.36 17.81 6.82
N GLY A 15 -26.13 19.12 6.95
CA GLY A 15 -24.85 19.74 6.59
C GLY A 15 -23.67 19.22 7.42
N SER A 16 -23.86 18.96 8.71
CA SER A 16 -22.79 18.41 9.58
C SER A 16 -22.45 16.94 9.28
N VAL A 17 -23.40 16.14 8.77
CA VAL A 17 -23.16 14.72 8.43
C VAL A 17 -22.27 14.58 7.18
N PHE A 18 -22.19 15.61 6.32
CA PHE A 18 -21.34 15.61 5.13
C PHE A 18 -19.95 16.23 5.31
N LEU A 19 -19.61 16.74 6.51
CA LEU A 19 -18.34 17.46 6.75
C LEU A 19 -17.26 16.62 7.44
N VAL A 20 -17.52 15.32 7.67
CA VAL A 20 -16.57 14.43 8.34
C VAL A 20 -16.46 13.08 7.63
N SER A 21 -16.34 13.09 6.30
CA SER A 21 -15.66 11.96 5.66
C SER A 21 -14.16 12.26 5.73
N PRO A 22 -13.32 11.43 6.39
CA PRO A 22 -11.91 11.45 6.06
C PRO A 22 -11.81 11.30 4.54
N ALA A 23 -11.23 12.29 3.87
CA ALA A 23 -10.92 12.19 2.46
C ALA A 23 -9.82 11.14 2.33
N PHE A 24 -10.21 9.87 2.22
CA PHE A 24 -9.32 8.85 1.69
C PHE A 24 -9.18 9.19 0.20
N SER A 25 -8.09 9.88 -0.15
CA SER A 25 -7.70 9.98 -1.55
C SER A 25 -7.17 8.61 -1.92
N ALA A 26 -7.90 7.90 -2.77
CA ALA A 26 -7.35 6.72 -3.43
C ALA A 26 -6.24 7.22 -4.35
N ASP A 27 -4.99 7.11 -3.90
CA ASP A 27 -3.84 7.42 -4.73
C ASP A 27 -3.50 6.20 -5.58
N PHE A 28 -3.95 6.21 -6.83
CA PHE A 28 -3.64 5.16 -7.80
C PHE A 28 -2.33 5.45 -8.55
N TYR A 29 -1.57 6.48 -8.16
CA TYR A 29 -0.32 6.85 -8.82
C TYR A 29 0.77 5.78 -8.66
N HIS A 30 0.74 5.03 -7.56
CA HIS A 30 1.71 3.96 -7.28
C HIS A 30 1.38 2.63 -7.97
N ASP A 31 0.19 2.50 -8.54
CA ASP A 31 -0.26 1.27 -9.19
C ASP A 31 0.62 0.94 -10.39
N GLY A 32 1.05 -0.32 -10.48
CA GLY A 32 1.85 -0.75 -11.61
C GLY A 32 2.67 -2.00 -11.35
N ILE A 33 3.56 -2.25 -12.30
CA ILE A 33 4.55 -3.32 -12.22
C ILE A 33 5.91 -2.64 -12.09
N TYR A 34 6.65 -2.93 -11.03
CA TYR A 34 8.03 -2.51 -10.86
C TYR A 34 8.96 -3.68 -11.14
N LYS A 35 10.11 -3.39 -11.73
CA LYS A 35 11.13 -4.34 -12.15
C LYS A 35 12.46 -3.97 -11.52
N ASP A 36 13.31 -4.93 -11.19
CA ASP A 36 14.65 -4.60 -10.72
C ASP A 36 15.47 -3.86 -11.77
N VAL A 37 16.26 -2.89 -11.33
CA VAL A 37 17.13 -2.12 -12.21
C VAL A 37 18.19 -3.04 -12.82
N GLY A 38 18.22 -3.08 -14.15
CA GLY A 38 19.20 -3.85 -14.91
C GLY A 38 18.83 -5.31 -15.17
N ASP A 39 17.61 -5.74 -14.81
CA ASP A 39 17.08 -7.10 -15.02
C ASP A 39 18.05 -8.20 -14.52
N LEU A 40 18.70 -7.96 -13.37
CA LEU A 40 19.72 -8.84 -12.81
C LEU A 40 19.13 -10.03 -12.07
N TYR A 41 17.97 -9.82 -11.44
CA TYR A 41 17.33 -10.76 -10.52
C TYR A 41 16.01 -11.31 -11.06
N ASN A 42 15.45 -10.72 -12.12
CA ASN A 42 14.10 -10.98 -12.63
C ASN A 42 13.01 -10.71 -11.58
N LEU A 43 13.23 -9.72 -10.73
CA LEU A 43 12.25 -9.31 -9.72
C LEU A 43 11.10 -8.57 -10.39
N ASN A 44 9.88 -8.97 -10.02
CA ASN A 44 8.65 -8.33 -10.43
C ASN A 44 7.87 -7.97 -9.17
N VAL A 45 7.51 -6.70 -9.03
CA VAL A 45 6.68 -6.19 -7.93
C VAL A 45 5.40 -5.62 -8.51
N TYR A 46 4.25 -6.10 -8.06
CA TYR A 46 2.93 -5.67 -8.49
C TYR A 46 2.32 -4.87 -7.36
N VAL A 47 1.93 -3.62 -7.63
CA VAL A 47 1.32 -2.71 -6.65
C VAL A 47 -0.09 -2.39 -7.09
N GLN A 48 -1.04 -2.51 -6.16
CA GLN A 48 -2.43 -2.12 -6.35
C GLN A 48 -2.98 -1.46 -5.09
N THR A 49 -3.39 -0.20 -5.20
CA THR A 49 -4.08 0.55 -4.16
C THR A 49 -5.60 0.41 -4.28
N TYR A 50 -6.29 0.51 -3.14
CA TYR A 50 -7.74 0.42 -3.03
C TYR A 50 -8.32 1.76 -2.58
N TRP A 51 -9.62 1.94 -2.82
CA TRP A 51 -10.32 3.18 -2.49
C TRP A 51 -10.26 3.60 -1.01
N ASN A 52 -10.00 2.65 -0.11
CA ASN A 52 -9.84 2.88 1.32
C ASN A 52 -8.39 3.21 1.73
N GLY A 53 -7.47 3.36 0.77
CA GLY A 53 -6.04 3.58 0.98
C GLY A 53 -5.23 2.31 1.24
N GLY A 54 -5.88 1.15 1.40
CA GLY A 54 -5.19 -0.13 1.53
C GLY A 54 -4.45 -0.46 0.24
N THR A 55 -3.28 -1.09 0.35
CA THR A 55 -2.41 -1.41 -0.78
C THR A 55 -1.98 -2.86 -0.71
N ILE A 56 -2.16 -3.59 -1.80
CA ILE A 56 -1.55 -4.90 -1.99
C ILE A 56 -0.25 -4.71 -2.78
N LEU A 57 0.82 -5.26 -2.23
CA LEU A 57 2.09 -5.45 -2.92
C LEU A 57 2.35 -6.95 -3.05
N LEU A 58 2.68 -7.41 -4.24
CA LEU A 58 3.10 -8.79 -4.49
C LEU A 58 4.45 -8.77 -5.18
N TYR A 59 5.44 -9.52 -4.68
CA TYR A 59 6.68 -9.71 -5.41
C TYR A 59 6.94 -11.16 -5.81
N THR A 60 7.74 -11.34 -6.85
CA THR A 60 8.23 -12.65 -7.32
C THR A 60 9.50 -12.50 -8.14
N PHE A 61 10.40 -13.47 -8.03
CA PHE A 61 11.61 -13.58 -8.87
C PHE A 61 11.44 -14.56 -10.04
N ASP A 62 10.43 -15.45 -9.98
CA ASP A 62 10.32 -16.59 -10.88
C ASP A 62 8.90 -16.88 -11.36
N THR A 63 7.91 -16.09 -10.92
CA THR A 63 6.47 -16.27 -11.14
C THR A 63 5.87 -17.56 -10.57
N TYR A 64 6.68 -18.41 -9.94
CA TYR A 64 6.25 -19.64 -9.29
C TYR A 64 6.00 -19.41 -7.81
N TYR A 65 6.91 -18.71 -7.12
CA TYR A 65 6.72 -18.24 -5.76
C TYR A 65 6.30 -16.78 -5.77
N MET A 66 5.11 -16.51 -5.24
CA MET A 66 4.55 -15.15 -5.12
C MET A 66 4.30 -14.84 -3.65
N TYR A 67 4.72 -13.64 -3.24
CA TYR A 67 4.66 -13.21 -1.84
C TYR A 67 3.75 -11.98 -1.74
N PRO A 68 2.47 -12.15 -1.35
CA PRO A 68 1.52 -11.05 -1.23
C PRO A 68 1.52 -10.43 0.17
N PHE A 69 1.55 -9.10 0.21
CA PHE A 69 1.54 -8.28 1.41
C PHE A 69 0.39 -7.27 1.33
N PHE A 70 -0.19 -6.93 2.48
CA PHE A 70 -1.16 -5.86 2.61
C PHE A 70 -0.64 -4.81 3.57
N GLY A 71 -0.78 -3.55 3.18
CA GLY A 71 -0.24 -2.43 3.91
C GLY A 71 -0.89 -1.12 3.50
N TYR A 72 -0.26 -0.03 3.91
CA TYR A 72 -0.65 1.32 3.55
C TYR A 72 0.58 2.10 3.12
N ILE A 73 0.41 2.97 2.13
CA ILE A 73 1.41 3.98 1.77
C ILE A 73 1.17 5.18 2.68
N ASP A 74 2.20 5.58 3.43
CA ASP A 74 2.11 6.73 4.32
C ASP A 74 2.35 8.05 3.57
N SER A 75 2.28 9.17 4.30
CA SER A 75 2.48 10.50 3.71
C SER A 75 3.91 10.79 3.26
N THR A 76 4.85 9.86 3.48
CA THR A 76 6.25 9.95 3.07
C THR A 76 6.58 9.06 1.87
N GLU A 77 5.56 8.56 1.17
CA GLU A 77 5.71 7.66 0.01
C GLU A 77 6.31 6.31 0.39
N TYR A 78 6.13 5.89 1.65
CA TYR A 78 6.68 4.65 2.18
C TYR A 78 5.55 3.65 2.46
N TYR A 79 5.66 2.45 1.89
CA TYR A 79 4.77 1.33 2.13
C TYR A 79 5.35 0.39 3.19
N MET A 80 4.51 -0.04 4.12
CA MET A 80 4.82 -1.10 5.09
C MET A 80 3.78 -2.20 5.00
N GLY A 81 4.20 -3.41 4.64
CA GLY A 81 3.30 -4.52 4.34
C GLY A 81 3.54 -5.76 5.21
N ASP A 82 2.45 -6.25 5.80
CA ASP A 82 2.41 -7.56 6.47
C ASP A 82 1.90 -8.64 5.51
N THR A 83 2.33 -9.89 5.69
CA THR A 83 1.84 -11.01 4.87
C THR A 83 0.33 -11.20 4.98
N ILE A 84 -0.37 -11.30 3.84
CA ILE A 84 -1.83 -11.47 3.80
C ILE A 84 -2.26 -12.83 4.35
N ASN A 85 -1.46 -13.88 4.07
CA ASN A 85 -1.66 -15.21 4.62
C ASN A 85 -0.45 -15.61 5.46
N PRO A 86 -0.46 -15.35 6.78
CA PRO A 86 0.67 -15.64 7.66
C PRO A 86 1.01 -17.13 7.75
N ILE A 87 0.14 -18.05 7.31
CA ILE A 87 0.47 -19.48 7.31
C ILE A 87 1.57 -19.82 6.29
N ASP A 88 1.62 -19.09 5.18
CA ASP A 88 2.55 -19.43 4.09
C ASP A 88 3.96 -18.93 4.41
N TYR A 89 4.06 -17.73 5.01
CA TYR A 89 5.33 -17.09 5.34
C TYR A 89 5.21 -16.18 6.59
N PRO A 90 5.00 -16.74 7.80
CA PRO A 90 4.72 -15.96 9.01
C PRO A 90 5.84 -14.99 9.39
N ASP A 91 7.05 -15.30 8.94
CA ASP A 91 8.27 -14.60 9.28
C ASP A 91 8.73 -13.69 8.15
N LEU A 92 7.89 -13.30 7.19
CA LEU A 92 8.25 -12.33 6.14
C LEU A 92 7.49 -11.02 6.28
N ALA A 93 8.15 -9.92 5.91
CA ALA A 93 7.54 -8.61 5.72
C ALA A 93 8.20 -7.93 4.52
N CYS A 94 7.52 -6.92 3.98
CA CYS A 94 8.02 -6.16 2.84
C CYS A 94 7.65 -4.70 2.98
N ASP A 95 8.63 -3.85 2.74
CA ASP A 95 8.42 -2.41 2.61
C ASP A 95 8.78 -1.97 1.19
N PHE A 96 8.24 -0.82 0.77
CA PHE A 96 8.59 -0.22 -0.52
C PHE A 96 8.69 1.30 -0.37
N ASP A 97 9.86 1.86 -0.70
CA ASP A 97 10.07 3.29 -0.78
C ASP A 97 9.80 3.75 -2.23
N PHE A 98 8.67 4.42 -2.44
CA PHE A 98 8.30 4.94 -3.77
C PHE A 98 9.07 6.20 -4.16
N THR A 99 9.79 6.84 -3.23
CA THR A 99 10.69 7.96 -3.55
C THR A 99 11.96 7.47 -4.23
N THR A 100 12.54 6.37 -3.74
CA THR A 100 13.76 5.77 -4.32
C THR A 100 13.47 4.63 -5.28
N ASN A 101 12.21 4.15 -5.35
CA ASN A 101 11.81 2.90 -5.97
C ASN A 101 12.61 1.71 -5.45
N THR A 102 12.75 1.59 -4.13
CA THR A 102 13.50 0.48 -3.51
C THR A 102 12.57 -0.40 -2.70
N ILE A 103 12.57 -1.70 -3.00
CA ILE A 103 11.88 -2.70 -2.17
C ILE A 103 12.83 -3.23 -1.12
N TYR A 104 12.34 -3.33 0.11
CA TYR A 104 13.08 -3.88 1.25
C TYR A 104 12.38 -5.14 1.75
N MET A 105 13.14 -6.22 1.91
CA MET A 105 12.61 -7.51 2.30
C MET A 105 13.16 -7.91 3.66
N TYR A 106 12.26 -8.30 4.56
CA TYR A 106 12.59 -8.59 5.95
C TYR A 106 12.20 -10.01 6.31
N TYR A 107 12.92 -10.60 7.27
CA TYR A 107 12.43 -11.75 8.00
C TYR A 107 12.37 -11.50 9.51
N TRP A 108 11.48 -12.19 10.20
CA TRP A 108 11.41 -12.20 11.65
C TRP A 108 12.37 -13.24 12.23
N ASP A 109 13.31 -12.82 13.07
CA ASP A 109 14.31 -13.72 13.67
C ASP A 109 13.87 -14.32 15.03
N GLY A 110 12.64 -14.05 15.46
CA GLY A 110 12.13 -14.39 16.79
C GLY A 110 12.15 -13.22 17.79
N SER A 111 12.86 -12.13 17.47
CA SER A 111 13.01 -10.94 18.34
C SER A 111 12.78 -9.62 17.62
N SER A 112 13.13 -9.54 16.34
CA SER A 112 13.05 -8.34 15.52
C SER A 112 12.90 -8.66 14.04
N TRP A 113 12.39 -7.68 13.29
CA TRP A 113 12.47 -7.68 11.84
C TRP A 113 13.89 -7.37 11.40
N VAL A 114 14.50 -8.30 10.66
CA VAL A 114 15.86 -8.19 10.13
C VAL A 114 15.77 -7.98 8.63
N LEU A 115 16.36 -6.89 8.13
CA LEU A 115 16.52 -6.68 6.69
C LEU A 115 17.42 -7.77 6.13
N TYR A 116 16.92 -8.52 5.15
CA TYR A 116 17.71 -9.58 4.51
C TYR A 116 18.15 -9.21 3.11
N ASP A 117 17.35 -8.45 2.37
CA ASP A 117 17.70 -8.00 1.03
C ASP A 117 16.96 -6.72 0.64
N TRP A 118 17.47 -6.04 -0.39
CA TRP A 118 16.85 -4.87 -0.98
C TRP A 118 17.19 -4.76 -2.47
N TYR A 119 16.26 -4.19 -3.24
CA TYR A 119 16.41 -4.07 -4.69
C TYR A 119 15.93 -2.71 -5.18
N ASP A 120 16.79 -2.00 -5.91
CA ASP A 120 16.37 -0.84 -6.68
C ASP A 120 15.51 -1.28 -7.86
N CYS A 121 14.41 -0.59 -8.06
CA CYS A 121 13.40 -0.90 -9.05
C CYS A 121 13.10 0.30 -9.96
N TYR A 122 12.39 0.04 -11.05
CA TYR A 122 11.78 1.07 -11.89
C TYR A 122 10.34 0.68 -12.22
N LEU A 123 9.46 1.67 -12.38
CA LEU A 123 8.11 1.45 -12.88
C LEU A 123 8.16 1.03 -14.36
N PHE A 124 7.62 -0.14 -14.66
CA PHE A 124 7.56 -0.68 -16.01
C PHE A 124 6.46 0.01 -16.82
N GLU A 125 6.87 0.74 -17.84
CA GLU A 125 5.98 1.33 -18.84
C GLU A 125 5.95 0.46 -20.11
N PRO A 126 4.81 -0.14 -20.48
CA PRO A 126 4.71 -0.88 -21.73
C PRO A 126 4.85 0.08 -22.92
N ILE A 127 5.72 -0.27 -23.87
CA ILE A 127 5.94 0.44 -25.14
C ILE A 127 4.84 0.09 -26.15
#